data_AF-E1R6D7-F1
#
_entry.id   AF-E1R6D7-F1
#
_cell.length_a   1.000
_cell.length_b   1.000
_cell.length_c   1.000
_cell.angle_alpha   90.00
_cell.angle_beta   90.00
_cell.angle_gamma   90.00
#
_symmetry.space_group_name_H-M   'P 1'
#
loop_
_entity.id
_entity.type
_entity.pdbx_description
1 polymer ?
#
loop_
_entity_poly.entity_id
_entity_poly.type
_entity_poly.pdbx_seq_one_letter_code
_entity_poly.pdbx_strand_id
1 'polypeptide(L)'
;MAETSSSKGPLLQAAGGGLSCFYANRNLYHYKEPVEKARQRADAAPLSPQTLYILPSPLLWYGVDRLLERIDETSLILAVEIDEELYNLAEERRPSSLCKNERLVFLKEDQALGIPPPVSLSTIRRVRLVTLNGGYALAPESYRRLVSHYERYIRLQWQNRMTLVWFGPLWLKNFFYNCAAIANQDIIPLRQSKLPILIAGAGPSLEEAIPLIERYRKQFLLLAVDTALSPLKAHGLDPDLIVCQDGQYYTMGDFITSQGFSTPLLFDLTAFRGVPRHQQAPLLPFLSSFDSSQLLARFSHAVPNIPLLPPVGSVGVTALLLAQKMKPPALLLAGLDFSYRLGKSHCRGTPFHHRELQNRRRLSPEGDVSAILQRHPFCLDEKQVPPLISDFVLSGYEENFTERLSAFKSAMPICIFPGSLPSLNMRDKTGKRYGHDPARFLSELEKKHDSSVNLFSSRGNDDLNTGRDVQDFLLSEQRLLRQFVQGDRRLWKELDYLYRFFPDFHRIDQEQPDDGFFRRTIASAQRFIRIIEQALSVLRS
;
A
#
# COMPACT_ATOMS: atom_id res chain seq x y z
N MET A 1 -50.38 11.10 -16.43
CA MET A 1 -50.29 12.40 -17.12
C MET A 1 -49.78 13.41 -16.10
N ALA A 2 -48.57 13.94 -16.13
CA ALA A 2 -47.65 14.18 -17.24
C ALA A 2 -46.29 13.50 -17.03
N GLU A 3 -45.87 12.71 -18.02
CA GLU A 3 -44.49 12.35 -18.24
C GLU A 3 -43.79 13.59 -18.82
N THR A 4 -42.82 14.15 -18.10
CA THR A 4 -41.89 15.13 -18.66
C THR A 4 -40.86 14.38 -19.51
N SER A 5 -41.22 14.08 -20.76
CA SER A 5 -40.25 13.74 -21.80
C SER A 5 -39.51 15.02 -22.20
N SER A 6 -38.22 15.07 -21.89
CA SER A 6 -37.32 16.16 -22.30
C SER A 6 -35.94 15.61 -22.64
N SER A 7 -35.86 14.49 -23.34
CA SER A 7 -34.61 14.05 -24.00
C SER A 7 -34.58 14.62 -25.43
N LYS A 8 -34.38 15.92 -25.55
CA LYS A 8 -33.88 16.48 -26.82
C LYS A 8 -32.36 16.48 -26.71
N GLY A 9 -31.72 15.67 -27.56
CA GLY A 9 -30.26 15.60 -27.65
C GLY A 9 -29.60 16.95 -27.95
N PRO A 10 -28.25 17.02 -27.92
CA PRO A 10 -27.52 18.26 -28.14
C PRO A 10 -27.88 18.91 -29.48
N LEU A 11 -28.33 20.17 -29.42
CA LEU A 11 -28.72 20.94 -30.59
C LEU A 11 -27.53 21.77 -31.07
N LEU A 12 -27.03 21.47 -32.27
CA LEU A 12 -25.98 22.25 -32.92
C LEU A 12 -26.60 23.43 -33.67
N GLN A 13 -26.09 24.63 -33.41
CA GLN A 13 -26.56 25.88 -34.03
C GLN A 13 -25.40 26.57 -34.74
N ALA A 14 -25.64 27.10 -35.93
CA ALA A 14 -24.63 27.90 -36.63
C ALA A 14 -24.35 29.20 -35.85
N ALA A 15 -23.07 29.51 -35.67
CA ALA A 15 -22.59 30.73 -35.04
C ALA A 15 -21.44 31.34 -35.88
N GLY A 16 -21.00 32.55 -35.54
CA GLY A 16 -19.86 33.18 -36.19
C GLY A 16 -18.59 32.34 -36.01
N GLY A 17 -18.10 31.75 -37.10
CA GLY A 17 -16.86 30.97 -37.12
C GLY A 17 -16.97 29.50 -36.69
N GLY A 18 -18.17 28.94 -36.47
CA GLY A 18 -18.33 27.52 -36.15
C GLY A 18 -19.71 27.12 -35.66
N LEU A 19 -19.83 25.94 -35.05
CA LEU A 19 -21.08 25.46 -34.44
C LEU A 19 -21.09 25.75 -32.93
N SER A 20 -22.18 26.30 -32.42
CA SER A 20 -22.48 26.31 -30.98
C SER A 20 -23.28 25.06 -30.61
N CYS A 21 -23.20 24.64 -29.35
CA CYS A 21 -23.97 23.51 -28.82
C CYS A 21 -24.90 24.00 -27.71
N PHE A 22 -26.21 23.78 -27.88
CA PHE A 22 -27.23 24.02 -26.86
C PHE A 22 -27.72 22.68 -26.29
N TYR A 23 -27.60 22.52 -24.98
CA TYR A 23 -27.97 21.29 -24.29
C TYR A 23 -28.39 21.58 -22.85
N ALA A 24 -29.34 20.80 -22.31
CA ALA A 24 -29.87 20.97 -20.95
C ALA A 24 -30.23 22.43 -20.60
N ASN A 25 -30.95 23.11 -21.50
CA ASN A 25 -31.36 24.51 -21.39
C ASN A 25 -30.22 25.53 -21.29
N ARG A 26 -29.03 25.22 -21.82
CA ARG A 26 -27.84 26.08 -21.75
C ARG A 26 -27.04 26.07 -23.05
N ASN A 27 -26.41 27.20 -23.37
CA ASN A 27 -25.37 27.27 -24.38
C ASN A 27 -24.04 26.79 -23.78
N LEU A 28 -23.51 25.67 -24.28
CA LEU A 28 -22.24 25.13 -23.83
C LEU A 28 -21.04 25.82 -24.52
N TYR A 29 -21.24 26.37 -25.71
CA TYR A 29 -20.29 27.29 -26.34
C TYR A 29 -20.81 28.72 -26.38
N HIS A 30 -19.92 29.68 -26.66
CA HIS A 30 -20.34 31.05 -26.87
C HIS A 30 -21.23 31.15 -28.12
N TYR A 31 -22.42 31.71 -27.97
CA TYR A 31 -23.47 31.72 -29.01
C TYR A 31 -23.10 32.44 -30.31
N LYS A 32 -22.10 33.34 -30.29
CA LYS A 32 -21.61 34.06 -31.47
C LYS A 32 -20.23 33.65 -31.96
N GLU A 33 -19.36 33.18 -31.07
CA GLU A 33 -17.91 33.01 -31.34
C GLU A 33 -17.39 31.74 -30.63
N PRO A 34 -17.96 30.56 -30.93
CA PRO A 34 -17.71 29.34 -30.17
C PRO A 34 -16.24 28.90 -30.24
N VAL A 35 -15.61 28.99 -31.41
CA VAL A 35 -14.22 28.58 -31.65
C VAL A 35 -13.25 29.55 -30.99
N GLU A 36 -13.37 30.85 -31.29
CA GLU A 36 -12.45 31.88 -30.78
C GLU A 36 -12.46 31.96 -29.25
N LYS A 37 -13.63 31.88 -28.60
CA LYS A 37 -13.71 31.88 -27.13
C LYS A 37 -13.07 30.64 -26.50
N ALA A 38 -13.17 29.48 -27.16
CA ALA A 38 -12.51 28.28 -26.68
C ALA A 38 -10.98 28.37 -26.84
N ARG A 39 -10.49 28.92 -27.96
CA ARG A 39 -9.04 29.20 -28.16
C ARG A 39 -8.51 30.22 -27.16
N GLN A 40 -9.25 31.31 -26.89
CA GLN A 40 -8.90 32.29 -25.86
C GLN A 40 -8.79 31.67 -24.46
N ARG A 41 -9.71 30.75 -24.12
CA ARG A 41 -9.63 29.99 -22.85
C ARG A 41 -8.42 29.06 -22.83
N ALA A 42 -8.12 28.40 -23.95
CA ALA A 42 -6.94 27.56 -24.07
C ALA A 42 -5.65 28.39 -23.89
N ASP A 43 -5.58 29.61 -24.43
CA ASP A 43 -4.46 30.55 -24.28
C ASP A 43 -4.34 31.11 -22.84
N ALA A 44 -5.46 31.34 -22.16
CA ALA A 44 -5.49 31.82 -20.79
C ALA A 44 -5.26 30.71 -19.73
N ALA A 45 -5.31 29.43 -20.12
CA ALA A 45 -5.16 28.32 -19.18
C ALA A 45 -3.79 28.36 -18.47
N PRO A 46 -3.74 28.19 -17.13
CA PRO A 46 -2.48 28.18 -16.39
C PRO A 46 -1.77 26.84 -16.61
N LEU A 47 -0.62 26.88 -17.28
CA LEU A 47 0.15 25.68 -17.63
C LEU A 47 1.38 25.50 -16.75
N SER A 48 1.75 24.26 -16.50
CA SER A 48 2.97 23.87 -15.78
C SER A 48 3.44 22.48 -16.25
N PRO A 49 4.75 22.19 -16.29
CA PRO A 49 5.28 20.87 -16.67
C PRO A 49 4.77 19.75 -15.75
N GLN A 50 4.77 18.48 -16.18
CA GLN A 50 4.38 17.35 -15.33
C GLN A 50 2.95 17.46 -14.76
N THR A 51 2.01 17.93 -15.58
CA THR A 51 0.63 18.16 -15.16
C THR A 51 -0.35 17.30 -15.96
N LEU A 52 -1.27 16.64 -15.27
CA LEU A 52 -2.45 16.05 -15.88
C LEU A 52 -3.55 17.11 -15.95
N TYR A 53 -3.92 17.52 -17.15
CA TYR A 53 -5.04 18.43 -17.37
C TYR A 53 -6.32 17.63 -17.59
N ILE A 54 -7.25 17.72 -16.65
CA ILE A 54 -8.59 17.18 -16.80
C ILE A 54 -9.42 18.20 -17.58
N LEU A 55 -9.87 17.79 -18.76
CA LEU A 55 -10.72 18.59 -19.65
C LEU A 55 -12.17 18.07 -19.54
N PRO A 56 -13.06 18.80 -18.84
CA PRO A 56 -14.46 18.45 -18.79
C PRO A 56 -15.11 18.66 -20.14
N SER A 57 -15.82 17.65 -20.63
CA SER A 57 -16.71 17.73 -21.78
C SER A 57 -16.05 18.35 -23.01
N PRO A 58 -15.32 17.59 -23.84
CA PRO A 58 -14.64 18.14 -25.02
C PRO A 58 -15.61 18.70 -26.07
N LEU A 59 -16.89 18.26 -26.08
CA LEU A 59 -17.91 18.68 -27.03
C LEU A 59 -17.39 18.60 -28.48
N LEU A 60 -17.29 19.75 -29.16
CA LEU A 60 -16.79 19.87 -30.54
C LEU A 60 -15.26 20.04 -30.65
N TRP A 61 -14.50 19.79 -29.58
CA TRP A 61 -13.03 19.83 -29.53
C TRP A 61 -12.37 21.19 -29.76
N TYR A 62 -13.11 22.29 -29.70
CA TYR A 62 -12.55 23.62 -29.93
C TYR A 62 -11.53 24.00 -28.86
N GLY A 63 -10.35 24.46 -29.30
CA GLY A 63 -9.24 24.90 -28.45
C GLY A 63 -8.39 23.77 -27.87
N VAL A 64 -8.73 22.49 -28.09
CA VAL A 64 -7.94 21.36 -27.57
C VAL A 64 -6.60 21.22 -28.31
N ASP A 65 -6.60 21.44 -29.61
CA ASP A 65 -5.40 21.56 -30.44
C ASP A 65 -4.46 22.63 -29.88
N ARG A 66 -5.02 23.82 -29.59
CA ARG A 66 -4.28 24.94 -29.04
C ARG A 66 -3.73 24.66 -27.65
N LEU A 67 -4.48 23.93 -26.82
CA LEU A 67 -4.00 23.50 -25.51
C LEU A 67 -2.83 22.52 -25.66
N LEU A 68 -2.93 21.53 -26.55
CA LEU A 68 -1.87 20.53 -26.80
C LEU A 68 -0.56 21.15 -27.32
N GLU A 69 -0.64 22.20 -28.13
CA GLU A 69 0.54 22.97 -28.58
C GLU A 69 1.28 23.65 -27.43
N ARG A 70 0.56 24.03 -26.36
CA ARG A 70 1.10 24.84 -25.27
C ARG A 70 1.53 24.02 -24.04
N ILE A 71 0.96 22.84 -23.83
CA ILE A 71 1.37 22.00 -22.69
C ILE A 71 2.78 21.45 -22.92
N ASP A 72 3.53 21.37 -21.84
CA ASP A 72 4.85 20.75 -21.79
C ASP A 72 4.82 19.27 -22.22
N GLU A 73 5.93 18.78 -22.79
CA GLU A 73 6.06 17.39 -23.28
C GLU A 73 5.85 16.34 -22.18
N THR A 74 6.10 16.70 -20.92
CA THR A 74 5.88 15.81 -19.76
C THR A 74 4.45 15.86 -19.21
N SER A 75 3.52 16.53 -19.91
CA SER A 75 2.12 16.70 -19.49
C SER A 75 1.14 15.96 -20.41
N LEU A 76 -0.05 15.67 -19.86
CA LEU A 76 -1.11 14.92 -20.53
C LEU A 76 -2.45 15.65 -20.41
N ILE A 77 -3.33 15.51 -21.40
CA ILE A 77 -4.74 15.88 -21.31
C ILE A 77 -5.59 14.61 -21.19
N LEU A 78 -6.42 14.57 -20.15
CA LEU A 78 -7.50 13.59 -20.00
C LEU A 78 -8.84 14.31 -20.21
N ALA A 79 -9.41 14.14 -21.39
CA ALA A 79 -10.75 14.60 -21.71
C ALA A 79 -11.78 13.58 -21.20
N VAL A 80 -12.75 14.04 -20.41
CA VAL A 80 -13.77 13.15 -19.85
C VAL A 80 -15.15 13.72 -20.13
N GLU A 81 -16.01 12.87 -20.66
CA GLU A 81 -17.43 13.16 -20.82
C GLU A 81 -18.26 12.22 -19.95
N ILE A 82 -19.22 12.80 -19.23
CA ILE A 82 -20.07 12.09 -18.27
C ILE A 82 -21.43 11.82 -18.91
N ASP A 83 -21.92 12.74 -19.75
CA ASP A 83 -23.20 12.61 -20.41
C ASP A 83 -23.09 11.75 -21.68
N GLU A 84 -23.95 10.75 -21.81
CA GLU A 84 -23.92 9.80 -22.93
C GLU A 84 -24.16 10.46 -24.30
N GLU A 85 -25.08 11.43 -24.39
CA GLU A 85 -25.38 12.10 -25.65
C GLU A 85 -24.24 13.02 -26.07
N LEU A 86 -23.62 13.71 -25.10
CA LEU A 86 -22.43 14.53 -25.35
C LEU A 86 -21.18 13.69 -25.65
N TYR A 87 -21.07 12.48 -25.06
CA TYR A 87 -19.96 11.57 -25.35
C TYR A 87 -20.00 11.15 -26.81
N ASN A 88 -21.18 10.72 -27.28
CA ASN A 88 -21.39 10.32 -28.67
C ASN A 88 -21.13 11.49 -29.64
N LEU A 89 -21.59 12.70 -29.29
CA LEU A 89 -21.30 13.91 -30.07
C LEU A 89 -19.79 14.18 -30.16
N ALA A 90 -19.09 14.11 -29.04
CA ALA A 90 -17.65 14.34 -29.00
C ALA A 90 -16.87 13.26 -29.74
N GLU A 91 -17.29 12.00 -29.66
CA GLU A 91 -16.70 10.90 -30.40
C GLU A 91 -16.88 11.08 -31.92
N GLU A 92 -18.09 11.38 -32.38
CA GLU A 92 -18.40 11.66 -33.80
C GLU A 92 -17.59 12.83 -34.34
N ARG A 93 -17.41 13.88 -33.53
CA ARG A 93 -16.78 15.15 -33.95
C ARG A 93 -15.29 15.22 -33.65
N ARG A 94 -14.66 14.13 -33.19
CA ARG A 94 -13.23 14.12 -32.86
C ARG A 94 -12.37 14.27 -34.12
N PRO A 95 -11.54 15.32 -34.22
CA PRO A 95 -10.61 15.47 -35.34
C PRO A 95 -9.61 14.32 -35.40
N SER A 96 -9.30 13.84 -36.62
CA SER A 96 -8.36 12.74 -36.85
C SER A 96 -6.94 13.03 -36.31
N SER A 97 -6.53 14.30 -36.28
CA SER A 97 -5.28 14.76 -35.68
C SER A 97 -5.22 14.52 -34.16
N LEU A 98 -6.37 14.60 -33.47
CA LEU A 98 -6.48 14.38 -32.03
C LEU A 98 -6.61 12.90 -31.66
N CYS A 99 -7.05 12.05 -32.59
CA CYS A 99 -7.13 10.60 -32.36
C CYS A 99 -5.75 9.94 -32.27
N LYS A 100 -4.73 10.50 -32.94
CA LYS A 100 -3.37 9.94 -32.99
C LYS A 100 -2.43 10.52 -31.94
N ASN A 101 -2.90 11.46 -31.12
CA ASN A 101 -2.02 12.16 -30.17
C ASN A 101 -1.95 11.39 -28.85
N GLU A 102 -0.78 10.83 -28.53
CA GLU A 102 -0.53 10.07 -27.30
C GLU A 102 -0.68 10.92 -26.03
N ARG A 103 -0.58 12.26 -26.13
CA ARG A 103 -0.76 13.18 -25.01
C ARG A 103 -2.22 13.54 -24.73
N LEU A 104 -3.18 12.98 -25.49
CA LEU A 104 -4.61 13.21 -25.33
C LEU A 104 -5.37 11.90 -25.22
N VAL A 105 -6.00 11.67 -24.07
CA VAL A 105 -6.85 10.51 -23.82
C VAL A 105 -8.29 10.98 -23.61
N PHE A 106 -9.25 10.31 -24.25
CA PHE A 106 -10.68 10.62 -24.18
C PHE A 106 -11.45 9.42 -23.67
N LEU A 107 -12.20 9.59 -22.58
CA LEU A 107 -12.86 8.48 -21.89
C LEU A 107 -14.23 8.89 -21.34
N LYS A 108 -15.05 7.87 -21.06
CA LYS A 108 -16.21 7.99 -20.18
C LYS A 108 -15.79 8.05 -18.71
N GLU A 109 -16.71 8.48 -17.84
CA GLU A 109 -16.43 8.63 -16.40
C GLU A 109 -15.99 7.32 -15.73
N ASP A 110 -16.68 6.22 -15.98
CA ASP A 110 -16.39 4.89 -15.42
C ASP A 110 -14.99 4.40 -15.82
N GLN A 111 -14.62 4.60 -17.08
CA GLN A 111 -13.28 4.31 -17.59
C GLN A 111 -12.23 5.21 -16.96
N ALA A 112 -12.53 6.51 -16.81
CA ALA A 112 -11.61 7.49 -16.24
C ALA A 112 -11.37 7.28 -14.74
N LEU A 113 -12.30 6.66 -14.01
CA LEU A 113 -12.16 6.30 -12.59
C LEU A 113 -11.55 4.90 -12.36
N GLY A 114 -11.16 4.20 -13.43
CA GLY A 114 -10.56 2.87 -13.35
C GLY A 114 -9.25 2.83 -12.55
N ILE A 115 -9.01 1.70 -11.87
CA ILE A 115 -7.77 1.41 -11.13
C ILE A 115 -7.15 0.12 -11.71
N PRO A 116 -5.92 0.14 -12.25
CA PRO A 116 -5.05 1.30 -12.40
C PRO A 116 -5.62 2.32 -13.38
N PRO A 117 -5.20 3.60 -13.29
CA PRO A 117 -5.62 4.61 -14.24
C PRO A 117 -5.31 4.19 -15.68
N PRO A 118 -6.18 4.54 -16.64
CA PRO A 118 -6.02 4.19 -18.05
C PRO A 118 -4.87 4.95 -18.74
N VAL A 119 -4.20 5.84 -18.01
CA VAL A 119 -3.11 6.70 -18.50
C VAL A 119 -1.86 6.53 -17.65
N SER A 120 -0.69 6.60 -18.28
CA SER A 120 0.59 6.58 -17.55
C SER A 120 0.81 7.89 -16.83
N LEU A 121 0.93 7.83 -15.50
CA LEU A 121 1.11 9.01 -14.64
C LEU A 121 2.49 9.04 -13.96
N SER A 122 3.45 8.25 -14.45
CA SER A 122 4.76 8.03 -13.79
C SER A 122 5.59 9.32 -13.60
N THR A 123 5.40 10.31 -14.47
CA THR A 123 6.09 11.60 -14.47
C THR A 123 5.23 12.74 -13.94
N ILE A 124 3.91 12.54 -13.82
CA ILE A 124 2.93 13.58 -13.49
C ILE A 124 2.97 13.88 -11.99
N ARG A 125 3.05 15.17 -11.63
CA ARG A 125 3.12 15.64 -10.23
C ARG A 125 1.88 16.34 -9.72
N ARG A 126 0.99 16.74 -10.63
CA ARG A 126 -0.20 17.51 -10.26
C ARG A 126 -1.33 17.31 -11.26
N VAL A 127 -2.53 17.63 -10.80
CA VAL A 127 -3.75 17.63 -11.60
C VAL A 127 -4.24 19.06 -11.72
N ARG A 128 -4.75 19.44 -12.88
CA ARG A 128 -5.44 20.73 -13.07
C ARG A 128 -6.70 20.53 -13.88
N LEU A 129 -7.78 21.15 -13.44
CA LEU A 129 -9.00 21.26 -14.23
C LEU A 129 -8.84 22.39 -15.25
N VAL A 130 -9.16 22.15 -16.52
CA VAL A 130 -9.17 23.18 -17.57
C VAL A 130 -10.49 23.13 -18.31
N THR A 131 -11.24 24.22 -18.30
CA THR A 131 -12.54 24.33 -18.98
C THR A 131 -12.41 25.21 -20.23
N LEU A 132 -12.65 24.62 -21.40
CA LEU A 132 -12.66 25.36 -22.67
C LEU A 132 -14.09 25.80 -23.07
N ASN A 133 -15.10 25.18 -22.49
CA ASN A 133 -16.52 25.40 -22.77
C ASN A 133 -17.35 25.31 -21.47
N GLY A 134 -18.68 25.38 -21.59
CA GLY A 134 -19.63 25.33 -20.48
C GLY A 134 -20.02 23.92 -20.00
N GLY A 135 -19.48 22.86 -20.59
CA GLY A 135 -19.86 21.47 -20.27
C GLY A 135 -19.57 21.06 -18.82
N TYR A 136 -18.53 21.63 -18.19
CA TYR A 136 -18.27 21.45 -16.74
C TYR A 136 -19.51 21.72 -15.87
N ALA A 137 -20.32 22.72 -16.25
CA ALA A 137 -21.45 23.17 -15.46
C ALA A 137 -22.63 22.18 -15.46
N LEU A 138 -22.59 21.13 -16.28
CA LEU A 138 -23.60 20.07 -16.31
C LEU A 138 -23.40 19.05 -15.19
N ALA A 139 -22.15 18.76 -14.80
CA ALA A 139 -21.82 17.77 -13.78
C ALA A 139 -20.60 18.17 -12.91
N PRO A 140 -20.64 19.32 -12.21
CA PRO A 140 -19.48 19.87 -11.52
C PRO A 140 -18.96 18.97 -10.39
N GLU A 141 -19.84 18.23 -9.70
CA GLU A 141 -19.46 17.30 -8.63
C GLU A 141 -18.67 16.10 -9.17
N SER A 142 -19.12 15.51 -10.28
CA SER A 142 -18.42 14.39 -10.94
C SER A 142 -17.02 14.79 -11.43
N TYR A 143 -16.88 15.97 -12.03
CA TYR A 143 -15.56 16.47 -12.43
C TYR A 143 -14.65 16.80 -11.24
N ARG A 144 -15.20 17.33 -10.14
CA ARG A 144 -14.43 17.52 -8.90
C ARG A 144 -13.99 16.18 -8.31
N ARG A 145 -14.85 15.16 -8.33
CA ARG A 145 -14.52 13.79 -7.93
C ARG A 145 -13.38 13.22 -8.77
N LEU A 146 -13.39 13.43 -10.10
CA LEU A 146 -12.29 13.04 -10.98
C LEU A 146 -10.98 13.73 -10.59
N VAL A 147 -10.98 15.05 -10.36
CA VAL A 147 -9.78 15.77 -9.91
C VAL A 147 -9.25 15.17 -8.61
N SER A 148 -10.09 15.02 -7.58
CA SER A 148 -9.69 14.46 -6.29
C SER A 148 -9.19 13.00 -6.40
N HIS A 149 -9.79 12.20 -7.28
CA HIS A 149 -9.35 10.83 -7.55
C HIS A 149 -7.91 10.80 -8.07
N TYR A 150 -7.61 11.59 -9.11
CA TYR A 150 -6.27 11.64 -9.69
C TYR A 150 -5.25 12.33 -8.76
N GLU A 151 -5.65 13.34 -8.00
CA GLU A 151 -4.79 13.95 -6.97
C GLU A 151 -4.40 12.95 -5.88
N ARG A 152 -5.36 12.15 -5.39
CA ARG A 152 -5.10 11.06 -4.43
C ARG A 152 -4.17 10.02 -5.06
N TYR A 153 -4.45 9.58 -6.29
CA TYR A 153 -3.63 8.58 -6.97
C TYR A 153 -2.18 9.05 -7.15
N ILE A 154 -1.97 10.25 -7.70
CA ILE A 154 -0.64 10.83 -7.91
C ILE A 154 0.10 10.99 -6.58
N ARG A 155 -0.58 11.49 -5.54
CA ARG A 155 0.00 11.63 -4.19
C ARG A 155 0.50 10.28 -3.66
N LEU A 156 -0.33 9.24 -3.73
CA LEU A 156 0.03 7.90 -3.26
C LEU A 156 1.21 7.32 -4.06
N GLN A 157 1.20 7.48 -5.38
CA GLN A 157 2.31 7.04 -6.25
C GLN A 157 3.63 7.72 -5.86
N TRP A 158 3.65 9.04 -5.66
CA TRP A 158 4.85 9.77 -5.26
C TRP A 158 5.29 9.43 -3.83
N GLN A 159 4.35 9.25 -2.90
CA GLN A 159 4.67 8.80 -1.54
C GLN A 159 5.35 7.42 -1.58
N ASN A 160 4.77 6.45 -2.28
CA ASN A 160 5.35 5.12 -2.43
C ASN A 160 6.73 5.18 -3.10
N ARG A 161 6.88 6.02 -4.13
CA ARG A 161 8.18 6.23 -4.79
C ARG A 161 9.22 6.78 -3.82
N MET A 162 8.88 7.81 -3.04
CA MET A 162 9.82 8.38 -2.07
C MET A 162 10.20 7.32 -1.03
N THR A 163 9.25 6.54 -0.52
CA THR A 163 9.52 5.41 0.36
C THR A 163 10.53 4.45 -0.26
N LEU A 164 10.36 4.07 -1.54
CA LEU A 164 11.30 3.18 -2.24
C LEU A 164 12.70 3.82 -2.41
N VAL A 165 12.78 5.11 -2.74
CA VAL A 165 14.05 5.84 -2.86
C VAL A 165 14.82 5.84 -1.53
N TRP A 166 14.12 6.08 -0.41
CA TRP A 166 14.73 6.15 0.92
C TRP A 166 15.06 4.77 1.50
N PHE A 167 14.11 3.83 1.42
CA PHE A 167 14.19 2.55 2.13
C PHE A 167 14.62 1.37 1.25
N GLY A 168 14.48 1.43 -0.08
CA GLY A 168 14.87 0.34 -0.98
C GLY A 168 16.30 -0.16 -0.76
N PRO A 169 17.33 0.72 -0.70
CA PRO A 169 18.70 0.29 -0.40
C PRO A 169 18.88 -0.31 1.00
N LEU A 170 18.07 0.08 1.98
CA LEU A 170 18.06 -0.51 3.32
C LEU A 170 17.43 -1.91 3.30
N TRP A 171 16.27 -2.05 2.66
CA TRP A 171 15.54 -3.30 2.51
C TRP A 171 16.36 -4.34 1.76
N LEU A 172 17.02 -3.98 0.66
CA LEU A 172 17.91 -4.88 -0.05
C LEU A 172 19.14 -5.28 0.76
N LYS A 173 19.74 -4.35 1.50
CA LYS A 173 20.83 -4.67 2.42
C LYS A 173 20.37 -5.72 3.45
N ASN A 174 19.22 -5.50 4.08
CA ASN A 174 18.65 -6.43 5.05
C ASN A 174 18.33 -7.78 4.42
N PHE A 175 17.72 -7.78 3.24
CA PHE A 175 17.41 -8.97 2.44
C PHE A 175 18.62 -9.87 2.27
N PHE A 176 19.75 -9.37 1.76
CA PHE A 176 20.95 -10.20 1.58
C PHE A 176 21.49 -10.76 2.90
N TYR A 177 21.49 -10.00 3.99
CA TYR A 177 21.92 -10.51 5.29
C TYR A 177 20.95 -11.54 5.89
N ASN A 178 19.66 -11.35 5.70
CA ASN A 178 18.62 -12.24 6.20
C ASN A 178 18.55 -13.54 5.39
N CYS A 179 18.79 -13.48 4.08
CA CYS A 179 19.03 -14.67 3.26
C CYS A 179 20.17 -15.52 3.84
N ALA A 180 21.32 -14.92 4.16
CA ALA A 180 22.39 -15.67 4.81
C ALA A 180 21.99 -16.19 6.20
N ALA A 181 21.19 -15.46 6.98
CA ALA A 181 20.74 -15.92 8.29
C ALA A 181 19.87 -17.19 8.21
N ILE A 182 19.05 -17.32 7.16
CA ILE A 182 18.18 -18.50 6.98
C ILE A 182 18.85 -19.65 6.24
N ALA A 183 19.96 -19.41 5.54
CA ALA A 183 20.63 -20.45 4.76
C ALA A 183 21.17 -21.60 5.64
N ASN A 184 21.44 -21.32 6.92
CA ASN A 184 21.91 -22.31 7.91
C ASN A 184 20.79 -22.83 8.83
N GLN A 185 19.51 -22.54 8.53
CA GLN A 185 18.40 -22.93 9.39
C GLN A 185 17.42 -23.86 8.69
N ASP A 186 16.80 -24.75 9.46
CA ASP A 186 15.65 -25.50 9.03
C ASP A 186 14.44 -24.56 8.93
N ILE A 187 14.03 -24.24 7.70
CA ILE A 187 12.89 -23.38 7.45
C ILE A 187 11.61 -24.18 7.67
N ILE A 188 10.81 -23.76 8.65
CA ILE A 188 9.54 -24.41 8.94
C ILE A 188 8.43 -23.77 8.10
N PRO A 189 7.74 -24.53 7.23
CA PRO A 189 6.65 -23.98 6.45
C PRO A 189 5.46 -23.62 7.35
N LEU A 190 4.73 -22.58 6.95
CA LEU A 190 3.51 -22.16 7.64
C LEU A 190 2.41 -23.21 7.44
N ARG A 191 1.94 -23.81 8.54
CA ARG A 191 0.91 -24.87 8.53
C ARG A 191 -0.49 -24.33 8.80
N GLN A 192 -1.50 -25.13 8.45
CA GLN A 192 -2.89 -24.83 8.79
C GLN A 192 -3.10 -24.89 10.31
N SER A 193 -3.89 -23.96 10.85
CA SER A 193 -4.27 -23.92 12.26
C SER A 193 -5.61 -24.61 12.47
N LYS A 194 -5.67 -25.49 13.48
CA LYS A 194 -6.93 -26.06 13.99
C LYS A 194 -7.62 -25.16 15.02
N LEU A 195 -6.89 -24.22 15.62
CA LEU A 195 -7.40 -23.26 16.59
C LEU A 195 -7.68 -21.91 15.92
N PRO A 196 -8.65 -21.13 16.44
CA PRO A 196 -8.76 -19.71 16.10
C PRO A 196 -7.41 -18.99 16.24
N ILE A 197 -7.18 -17.97 15.43
CA ILE A 197 -6.00 -17.11 15.56
C ILE A 197 -6.45 -15.74 16.03
N LEU A 198 -5.85 -15.26 17.12
CA LEU A 198 -5.94 -13.88 17.57
C LEU A 198 -4.76 -13.09 17.04
N ILE A 199 -5.05 -12.04 16.26
CA ILE A 199 -4.06 -11.08 15.80
C ILE A 199 -4.05 -9.90 16.77
N ALA A 200 -2.92 -9.71 17.43
CA ALA A 200 -2.70 -8.61 18.36
C ALA A 200 -1.83 -7.53 17.69
N GLY A 201 -2.44 -6.40 17.37
CA GLY A 201 -1.76 -5.15 17.03
C GLY A 201 -1.44 -4.31 18.27
N ALA A 202 -0.70 -3.21 18.09
CA ALA A 202 -0.26 -2.34 19.18
C ALA A 202 -1.14 -1.09 19.38
N GLY A 203 -2.34 -1.04 18.80
CA GLY A 203 -3.30 0.05 18.97
C GLY A 203 -3.86 0.14 20.39
N PRO A 204 -4.30 1.33 20.84
CA PRO A 204 -4.91 1.54 22.16
C PRO A 204 -5.97 0.52 22.60
N SER A 205 -6.78 -0.06 21.71
CA SER A 205 -7.80 -1.04 22.07
C SER A 205 -7.25 -2.37 22.60
N LEU A 206 -5.95 -2.65 22.43
CA LEU A 206 -5.32 -3.82 23.03
C LEU A 206 -5.48 -3.83 24.56
N GLU A 207 -5.45 -2.66 25.21
CA GLU A 207 -5.60 -2.55 26.67
C GLU A 207 -6.93 -3.09 27.17
N GLU A 208 -8.01 -2.85 26.42
CA GLU A 208 -9.35 -3.34 26.75
C GLU A 208 -9.49 -4.83 26.45
N ALA A 209 -8.70 -5.35 25.51
CA ALA A 209 -8.71 -6.76 25.12
C ALA A 209 -7.90 -7.65 26.08
N ILE A 210 -6.83 -7.15 26.71
CA ILE A 210 -5.91 -7.93 27.54
C ILE A 210 -6.61 -8.82 28.58
N PRO A 211 -7.56 -8.34 29.41
CA PRO A 211 -8.20 -9.19 30.42
C PRO A 211 -8.94 -10.41 29.82
N LEU A 212 -9.51 -10.24 28.62
CA LEU A 212 -10.16 -11.34 27.90
C LEU A 212 -9.15 -12.26 27.24
N ILE A 213 -8.05 -11.72 26.71
CA ILE A 213 -6.93 -12.51 26.16
C ILE A 213 -6.34 -13.41 27.26
N GLU A 214 -6.11 -12.87 28.46
CA GLU A 214 -5.64 -13.63 29.64
C GLU A 214 -6.61 -14.76 29.99
N ARG A 215 -7.90 -14.43 30.14
CA ARG A 215 -8.92 -15.41 30.51
C ARG A 215 -9.02 -16.58 29.54
N TYR A 216 -8.90 -16.31 28.24
CA TYR A 216 -9.15 -17.28 27.18
C TYR A 216 -7.88 -17.73 26.43
N ARG A 217 -6.69 -17.45 26.97
CA ARG A 217 -5.39 -17.62 26.29
C ARG A 217 -5.19 -18.98 25.63
N LYS A 218 -5.73 -20.06 26.21
CA LYS A 218 -5.57 -21.44 25.72
C LYS A 218 -6.49 -21.81 24.55
N GLN A 219 -7.44 -20.95 24.18
CA GLN A 219 -8.45 -21.27 23.15
C GLN A 219 -8.08 -20.85 21.74
N PHE A 220 -7.03 -20.04 21.59
CA PHE A 220 -6.60 -19.49 20.31
C PHE A 220 -5.08 -19.44 20.25
N LEU A 221 -4.56 -19.31 19.04
CA LEU A 221 -3.17 -18.95 18.81
C LEU A 221 -3.00 -17.44 18.86
N LEU A 222 -2.06 -16.95 19.64
CA LEU A 222 -1.74 -15.54 19.76
C LEU A 222 -0.65 -15.17 18.75
N LEU A 223 -1.05 -14.50 17.67
CA LEU A 223 -0.18 -13.90 16.67
C LEU A 223 0.02 -12.42 17.00
N ALA A 224 1.17 -12.05 17.55
CA ALA A 224 1.48 -10.67 17.89
C ALA A 224 2.30 -10.00 16.78
N VAL A 225 1.97 -8.76 16.43
CA VAL A 225 2.92 -7.91 15.70
C VAL A 225 4.05 -7.49 16.65
N ASP A 226 5.23 -7.23 16.10
CA ASP A 226 6.42 -6.76 16.83
C ASP A 226 6.11 -5.71 17.92
N THR A 227 5.45 -4.62 17.57
CA THR A 227 5.12 -3.52 18.50
C THR A 227 4.17 -3.91 19.63
N ALA A 228 3.37 -4.98 19.48
CA ALA A 228 2.43 -5.45 20.51
C ALA A 228 3.11 -6.34 21.57
N LEU A 229 4.36 -6.73 21.31
CA LEU A 229 5.09 -7.72 22.09
C LEU A 229 5.34 -7.30 23.54
N SER A 230 5.88 -6.11 23.74
CA SER A 230 6.18 -5.56 25.08
C SER A 230 4.91 -5.40 25.95
N PRO A 231 3.80 -4.79 25.44
CA PRO A 231 2.52 -4.75 26.17
C PRO A 231 1.98 -6.12 26.60
N LEU A 232 2.02 -7.12 25.70
CA LEU A 232 1.56 -8.48 26.01
C LEU A 232 2.45 -9.14 27.08
N LYS A 233 3.77 -9.04 26.92
CA LYS A 233 4.75 -9.56 27.89
C LYS A 233 4.58 -8.95 29.28
N ALA A 234 4.29 -7.65 29.37
CA ALA A 234 4.06 -6.98 30.64
C ALA A 234 2.87 -7.57 31.44
N HIS A 235 1.97 -8.29 30.76
CA HIS A 235 0.82 -8.99 31.34
C HIS A 235 1.01 -10.52 31.38
N GLY A 236 2.23 -11.02 31.18
CA GLY A 236 2.52 -12.46 31.17
C GLY A 236 1.90 -13.22 29.98
N LEU A 237 1.51 -12.52 28.92
CA LEU A 237 0.94 -13.09 27.70
C LEU A 237 2.04 -13.35 26.67
N ASP A 238 2.52 -14.59 26.62
CA ASP A 238 3.48 -15.00 25.59
C ASP A 238 2.76 -15.28 24.27
N PRO A 239 3.17 -14.65 23.15
CA PRO A 239 2.65 -15.00 21.83
C PRO A 239 3.09 -16.40 21.40
N ASP A 240 2.27 -17.04 20.56
CA ASP A 240 2.62 -18.29 19.88
C ASP A 240 3.44 -18.02 18.61
N LEU A 241 3.26 -16.85 18.02
CA LEU A 241 3.96 -16.38 16.82
C LEU A 241 4.15 -14.85 16.90
N ILE A 242 5.31 -14.38 16.43
CA ILE A 242 5.60 -12.94 16.30
C ILE A 242 5.73 -12.60 14.82
N VAL A 243 5.11 -11.50 14.37
CA VAL A 243 5.25 -10.96 13.01
C VAL A 243 6.13 -9.72 13.03
N CYS A 244 7.24 -9.76 12.29
CA CYS A 244 8.18 -8.66 12.15
C CYS A 244 8.38 -8.30 10.68
N GLN A 245 8.26 -7.02 10.33
CA GLN A 245 8.39 -6.58 8.93
C GLN A 245 9.29 -5.35 8.76
N ASP A 246 9.39 -4.48 9.76
CA ASP A 246 10.08 -3.20 9.59
C ASP A 246 11.61 -3.38 9.43
N GLY A 247 12.16 -2.74 8.41
CA GLY A 247 13.57 -2.77 8.03
C GLY A 247 14.47 -1.88 8.86
N GLN A 248 13.91 -0.99 9.69
CA GLN A 248 14.63 0.02 10.44
C GLN A 248 15.17 -0.54 11.77
N TYR A 249 16.29 0.03 12.22
CA TYR A 249 16.90 -0.34 13.51
C TYR A 249 15.95 -0.18 14.71
N TYR A 250 15.01 0.76 14.63
CA TYR A 250 14.09 1.08 15.73
C TYR A 250 13.22 -0.11 16.17
N THR A 251 12.90 -1.04 15.26
CA THR A 251 12.20 -2.29 15.55
C THR A 251 12.90 -3.11 16.63
N MET A 252 14.23 -2.98 16.79
CA MET A 252 14.94 -3.65 17.88
C MET A 252 14.35 -3.28 19.24
N GLY A 253 13.85 -2.06 19.41
CA GLY A 253 13.20 -1.58 20.63
C GLY A 253 12.01 -2.43 21.05
N ASP A 254 11.26 -2.99 20.10
CA ASP A 254 10.12 -3.88 20.35
C ASP A 254 10.53 -5.24 20.92
N PHE A 255 11.81 -5.62 20.73
CA PHE A 255 12.40 -6.88 21.19
C PHE A 255 13.34 -6.71 22.41
N ILE A 256 13.63 -5.48 22.88
CA ILE A 256 14.57 -5.22 23.99
C ILE A 256 14.09 -5.83 25.31
N THR A 257 12.79 -5.74 25.60
CA THR A 257 12.19 -6.25 26.85
C THR A 257 12.08 -7.77 26.89
N SER A 258 12.67 -8.44 25.90
CA SER A 258 12.38 -9.82 25.60
C SER A 258 13.56 -10.60 25.06
N GLN A 259 14.75 -10.26 25.57
CA GLN A 259 15.97 -11.04 25.39
C GLN A 259 15.68 -12.55 25.57
N GLY A 260 15.93 -13.34 24.52
CA GLY A 260 15.82 -14.81 24.56
C GLY A 260 14.42 -15.38 24.30
N PHE A 261 13.76 -15.03 23.19
CA PHE A 261 12.49 -15.66 22.83
C PHE A 261 12.65 -17.13 22.44
N SER A 262 11.80 -17.96 23.05
CA SER A 262 11.46 -19.30 22.54
C SER A 262 10.20 -19.28 21.63
N THR A 263 9.67 -18.09 21.31
CA THR A 263 8.52 -17.93 20.42
C THR A 263 8.98 -17.83 18.96
N PRO A 264 8.47 -18.66 18.03
CA PRO A 264 8.85 -18.58 16.61
C PRO A 264 8.56 -17.22 15.97
N LEU A 265 9.43 -16.82 15.04
CA LEU A 265 9.38 -15.51 14.38
C LEU A 265 9.00 -15.65 12.90
N LEU A 266 7.83 -15.13 12.54
CA LEU A 266 7.44 -14.83 11.17
C LEU A 266 8.05 -13.48 10.79
N PHE A 267 9.01 -13.48 9.87
CA PHE A 267 9.68 -12.23 9.50
C PHE A 267 9.85 -12.02 8.00
N ASP A 268 9.77 -10.76 7.61
CA ASP A 268 10.10 -10.35 6.25
C ASP A 268 11.62 -10.39 6.05
N LEU A 269 12.08 -10.94 4.93
CA LEU A 269 13.50 -10.90 4.58
C LEU A 269 14.05 -9.47 4.49
N THR A 270 13.21 -8.46 4.28
CA THR A 270 13.61 -7.05 4.29
C THR A 270 13.67 -6.41 5.69
N ALA A 271 13.17 -7.11 6.72
CA ALA A 271 13.14 -6.64 8.11
C ALA A 271 14.55 -6.41 8.69
N PHE A 272 14.65 -5.63 9.76
CA PHE A 272 15.93 -5.29 10.35
C PHE A 272 16.72 -6.53 10.75
N ARG A 273 17.87 -6.74 10.09
CA ARG A 273 18.70 -7.95 10.20
C ARG A 273 19.14 -8.34 11.63
N GLY A 274 19.06 -7.42 12.58
CA GLY A 274 19.37 -7.71 13.97
C GLY A 274 18.33 -8.61 14.62
N VAL A 275 17.04 -8.47 14.25
CA VAL A 275 15.94 -9.21 14.87
C VAL A 275 16.08 -10.73 14.69
N PRO A 276 16.17 -11.28 13.46
CA PRO A 276 16.30 -12.72 13.28
C PRO A 276 17.61 -13.30 13.83
N ARG A 277 18.68 -12.48 13.98
CA ARG A 277 19.97 -12.92 14.53
C ARG A 277 19.96 -13.14 16.05
N HIS A 278 19.06 -12.46 16.76
CA HIS A 278 18.93 -12.60 18.21
C HIS A 278 17.83 -13.60 18.60
N GLN A 279 17.22 -14.26 17.62
CA GLN A 279 16.15 -15.21 17.85
C GLN A 279 16.70 -16.60 18.20
N GLN A 280 16.12 -17.24 19.22
CA GLN A 280 16.49 -18.60 19.68
C GLN A 280 15.44 -19.65 19.31
N ALA A 281 14.35 -19.23 18.68
CA ALA A 281 13.26 -20.07 18.20
C ALA A 281 13.27 -20.20 16.66
N PRO A 282 12.44 -21.08 16.08
CA PRO A 282 12.36 -21.23 14.64
C PRO A 282 12.06 -19.92 13.90
N LEU A 283 12.73 -19.73 12.76
CA LEU A 283 12.49 -18.65 11.82
C LEU A 283 11.54 -19.11 10.71
N LEU A 284 10.52 -18.29 10.43
CA LEU A 284 9.56 -18.47 9.34
C LEU A 284 9.67 -17.26 8.40
N PRO A 285 10.58 -17.30 7.40
CA PRO A 285 10.76 -16.19 6.49
C PRO A 285 9.58 -16.04 5.53
N PHE A 286 9.27 -14.81 5.18
CA PHE A 286 8.46 -14.45 4.01
C PHE A 286 9.11 -13.26 3.31
N LEU A 287 8.65 -12.91 2.11
CA LEU A 287 9.15 -11.75 1.39
C LEU A 287 7.98 -10.86 0.95
N SER A 288 8.01 -9.58 1.31
CA SER A 288 7.11 -8.61 0.68
C SER A 288 7.62 -8.26 -0.72
N SER A 289 6.75 -8.33 -1.71
CA SER A 289 7.01 -7.84 -3.07
C SER A 289 6.95 -6.31 -3.11
N PHE A 290 7.87 -5.64 -2.41
CA PHE A 290 7.89 -4.18 -2.27
C PHE A 290 8.19 -3.45 -3.60
N ASP A 291 8.79 -4.16 -4.57
CA ASP A 291 8.94 -3.69 -5.94
C ASP A 291 8.76 -4.84 -6.95
N SER A 292 8.91 -4.53 -8.24
CA SER A 292 8.84 -5.47 -9.37
C SER A 292 10.20 -5.70 -10.02
N SER A 293 11.28 -5.69 -9.23
CA SER A 293 12.65 -5.89 -9.71
C SER A 293 12.91 -7.35 -10.10
N GLN A 294 13.86 -7.52 -11.03
CA GLN A 294 14.31 -8.83 -11.49
C GLN A 294 14.98 -9.63 -10.37
N LEU A 295 15.52 -8.96 -9.34
CA LEU A 295 16.08 -9.61 -8.16
C LEU A 295 15.03 -10.44 -7.41
N LEU A 296 13.86 -9.84 -7.12
CA LEU A 296 12.79 -10.52 -6.38
C LEU A 296 12.18 -11.66 -7.21
N ALA A 297 12.11 -11.48 -8.53
CA ALA A 297 11.70 -12.54 -9.47
C ALA A 297 12.68 -13.72 -9.46
N ARG A 298 14.00 -13.45 -9.58
CA ARG A 298 15.05 -14.48 -9.48
C ARG A 298 15.02 -15.20 -8.14
N PHE A 299 14.86 -14.45 -7.05
CA PHE A 299 14.77 -15.03 -5.71
C PHE A 299 13.58 -15.96 -5.57
N SER A 300 12.39 -15.52 -5.99
CA SER A 300 11.16 -16.33 -5.91
C SER A 300 11.25 -17.60 -6.75
N HIS A 301 11.97 -17.55 -7.88
CA HIS A 301 12.23 -18.72 -8.72
C HIS A 301 13.25 -19.67 -8.08
N ALA A 302 14.33 -19.14 -7.52
CA ALA A 302 15.38 -19.93 -6.89
C ALA A 302 14.95 -20.54 -5.55
N VAL A 303 14.08 -19.84 -4.80
CA VAL A 303 13.70 -20.21 -3.42
C VAL A 303 12.16 -20.24 -3.28
N PRO A 304 11.46 -21.16 -3.96
CA PRO A 304 10.01 -21.15 -4.09
C PRO A 304 9.26 -21.42 -2.78
N ASN A 305 9.94 -21.94 -1.76
CA ASN A 305 9.34 -22.28 -0.46
C ASN A 305 9.08 -21.06 0.43
N ILE A 306 9.69 -19.91 0.12
CA ILE A 306 9.49 -18.68 0.88
C ILE A 306 8.28 -17.95 0.29
N PRO A 307 7.20 -17.75 1.07
CA PRO A 307 5.99 -17.14 0.55
C PRO A 307 6.22 -15.67 0.20
N LEU A 308 5.81 -15.30 -1.01
CA LEU A 308 5.73 -13.91 -1.45
C LEU A 308 4.39 -13.30 -1.01
N LEU A 309 4.43 -12.12 -0.39
CA LEU A 309 3.27 -11.35 0.01
C LEU A 309 3.17 -10.04 -0.78
N PRO A 310 1.96 -9.55 -1.08
CA PRO A 310 1.80 -8.22 -1.65
C PRO A 310 2.24 -7.14 -0.65
N PRO A 311 2.70 -5.97 -1.13
CA PRO A 311 3.02 -4.84 -0.26
C PRO A 311 1.72 -4.26 0.32
N VAL A 312 1.54 -4.36 1.63
CA VAL A 312 0.32 -3.91 2.34
C VAL A 312 0.55 -2.75 3.29
N GLY A 313 1.80 -2.32 3.47
CA GLY A 313 2.16 -1.10 4.19
C GLY A 313 2.04 -1.14 5.73
N SER A 314 1.38 -2.15 6.31
CA SER A 314 1.23 -2.31 7.76
C SER A 314 1.47 -3.75 8.20
N VAL A 315 2.22 -3.92 9.29
CA VAL A 315 2.50 -5.23 9.92
C VAL A 315 1.20 -5.93 10.34
N GLY A 316 0.19 -5.17 10.77
CA GLY A 316 -1.13 -5.73 11.13
C GLY A 316 -1.86 -6.33 9.92
N VAL A 317 -1.76 -5.71 8.75
CA VAL A 317 -2.33 -6.26 7.51
C VAL A 317 -1.53 -7.47 7.02
N THR A 318 -0.21 -7.45 7.18
CA THR A 318 0.65 -8.61 6.91
C THR A 318 0.32 -9.78 7.82
N ALA A 319 0.09 -9.53 9.11
CA ALA A 319 -0.33 -10.54 10.06
C ALA A 319 -1.68 -11.16 9.68
N LEU A 320 -2.63 -10.36 9.15
CA LEU A 320 -3.88 -10.88 8.58
C LEU A 320 -3.61 -11.83 7.41
N LEU A 321 -2.77 -11.44 6.44
CA LEU A 321 -2.45 -12.28 5.29
C LEU A 321 -1.78 -13.60 5.70
N LEU A 322 -0.86 -13.56 6.66
CA LEU A 322 -0.20 -14.75 7.20
C LEU A 322 -1.22 -15.64 7.95
N ALA A 323 -2.07 -15.06 8.79
CA ALA A 323 -3.12 -15.80 9.48
C ALA A 323 -4.10 -16.44 8.49
N GLN A 324 -4.47 -15.76 7.40
CA GLN A 324 -5.33 -16.32 6.36
C GLN A 324 -4.69 -17.53 5.65
N LYS A 325 -3.38 -17.52 5.43
CA LYS A 325 -2.65 -18.69 4.88
C LYS A 325 -2.70 -19.89 5.83
N MET A 326 -2.78 -19.67 7.14
CA MET A 326 -3.00 -20.72 8.14
C MET A 326 -4.44 -21.25 8.17
N LYS A 327 -5.39 -20.66 7.42
CA LYS A 327 -6.79 -21.11 7.32
C LYS A 327 -7.44 -21.47 8.68
N PRO A 328 -7.36 -20.59 9.70
CA PRO A 328 -7.96 -20.88 10.99
C PRO A 328 -9.49 -20.97 10.90
N PRO A 329 -10.14 -21.70 11.83
CA PRO A 329 -11.60 -21.77 11.89
C PRO A 329 -12.26 -20.40 12.18
N ALA A 330 -11.55 -19.49 12.85
CA ALA A 330 -11.98 -18.13 13.16
C ALA A 330 -10.77 -17.19 13.32
N LEU A 331 -11.00 -15.89 13.08
CA LEU A 331 -10.04 -14.82 13.31
C LEU A 331 -10.55 -13.88 14.41
N LEU A 332 -9.69 -13.59 15.38
CA LEU A 332 -9.93 -12.65 16.47
C LEU A 332 -9.00 -11.44 16.30
N LEU A 333 -9.49 -10.23 16.46
CA LEU A 333 -8.71 -9.01 16.21
C LEU A 333 -8.67 -8.09 17.43
N ALA A 334 -7.48 -7.79 17.94
CA ALA A 334 -7.26 -6.87 19.05
C ALA A 334 -6.13 -5.87 18.73
N GLY A 335 -6.24 -4.61 19.15
CA GLY A 335 -5.20 -3.60 18.96
C GLY A 335 -4.93 -3.21 17.50
N LEU A 336 -5.87 -3.46 16.58
CA LEU A 336 -5.78 -3.06 15.18
C LEU A 336 -6.73 -1.89 14.94
N ASP A 337 -6.35 -0.71 15.41
CA ASP A 337 -7.29 0.42 15.52
C ASP A 337 -7.32 1.32 14.28
N PHE A 338 -6.20 1.42 13.57
CA PHE A 338 -6.00 2.32 12.41
C PHE A 338 -6.48 3.75 12.66
N SER A 339 -6.38 4.18 13.91
CA SER A 339 -6.87 5.45 14.42
C SER A 339 -6.13 5.78 15.72
N TYR A 340 -6.21 7.05 16.09
CA TYR A 340 -5.71 7.60 17.33
C TYR A 340 -6.87 7.72 18.32
N ARG A 341 -6.66 7.26 19.56
CA ARG A 341 -7.48 7.69 20.71
C ARG A 341 -6.87 8.96 21.29
N LEU A 342 -7.66 9.77 21.99
CA LEU A 342 -7.28 11.11 22.45
C LEU A 342 -5.85 11.16 23.06
N GLY A 343 -4.89 11.69 22.29
CA GLY A 343 -3.48 11.82 22.69
C GLY A 343 -2.64 10.54 22.67
N LYS A 344 -3.11 9.44 22.07
CA LYS A 344 -2.48 8.13 22.14
C LYS A 344 -2.50 7.38 20.81
N SER A 345 -1.32 7.11 20.26
CA SER A 345 -1.13 6.35 19.02
C SER A 345 -0.98 4.84 19.22
N HIS A 346 -0.46 4.42 20.38
CA HIS A 346 -0.18 3.02 20.69
C HIS A 346 -0.62 2.70 22.11
N CYS A 347 -0.87 1.42 22.38
CA CYS A 347 -1.17 0.95 23.73
C CYS A 347 0.01 1.19 24.71
N ARG A 348 -0.35 1.18 26.00
CA ARG A 348 0.56 1.36 27.13
C ARG A 348 1.58 0.22 27.16
N GLY A 349 2.83 0.57 27.41
CA GLY A 349 3.93 -0.40 27.51
C GLY A 349 4.63 -0.68 26.17
N THR A 350 4.20 -0.06 25.07
CA THR A 350 4.96 -0.08 23.81
C THR A 350 6.23 0.75 23.94
N PRO A 351 7.30 0.47 23.17
CA PRO A 351 8.50 1.31 23.15
C PRO A 351 8.22 2.76 22.77
N PHE A 352 7.22 3.01 21.90
CA PHE A 352 6.75 4.35 21.59
C PHE A 352 6.22 5.06 22.84
N HIS A 353 5.29 4.43 23.57
CA HIS A 353 4.75 4.98 24.81
C HIS A 353 5.85 5.23 25.86
N HIS A 354 6.79 4.30 26.04
CA HIS A 354 7.91 4.49 26.96
C HIS A 354 8.77 5.70 26.56
N ARG A 355 9.04 5.90 25.25
CA ARG A 355 9.77 7.05 24.75
C ARG A 355 9.02 8.36 24.97
N GLU A 356 7.71 8.37 24.76
CA GLU A 356 6.88 9.54 25.07
C GLU A 356 7.00 9.92 26.55
N LEU A 357 6.87 8.95 27.45
CA LEU A 357 7.02 9.17 28.89
C LEU A 357 8.42 9.70 29.26
N GLN A 358 9.48 9.12 28.68
CA GLN A 358 10.87 9.57 28.90
C GLN A 358 11.12 11.00 28.39
N ASN A 359 10.40 11.41 27.35
CA ASN A 359 10.54 12.74 26.75
C ASN A 359 9.68 13.81 27.43
N ARG A 360 8.83 13.44 28.40
CA ARG A 360 8.03 14.41 29.16
C ARG A 360 8.94 15.34 29.95
N ARG A 361 8.67 16.64 29.83
CA ARG A 361 9.40 17.70 30.53
C ARG A 361 8.40 18.63 31.20
N ARG A 362 8.87 19.44 32.15
CA ARG A 362 8.06 20.50 32.78
C ARG A 362 7.35 21.40 31.77
N LEU A 363 7.98 21.66 30.61
CA LEU A 363 7.43 22.49 29.52
C LEU A 363 6.69 21.69 28.43
N SER A 364 6.71 20.36 28.49
CA SER A 364 5.98 19.47 27.57
C SER A 364 5.46 18.25 28.34
N PRO A 365 4.41 18.42 29.17
CA PRO A 365 3.91 17.38 30.06
C PRO A 365 3.23 16.23 29.30
N GLU A 366 2.71 16.50 28.11
CA GLU A 366 2.02 15.50 27.28
C GLU A 366 3.01 14.54 26.60
N GLY A 367 4.27 14.95 26.42
CA GLY A 367 5.27 14.23 25.63
C GLY A 367 5.51 14.92 24.29
N ASP A 368 5.98 14.17 23.29
CA ASP A 368 6.18 14.66 21.92
C ASP A 368 5.05 14.20 20.99
N VAL A 369 3.97 15.00 20.93
CA VAL A 369 2.82 14.75 20.05
C VAL A 369 3.04 15.26 18.61
N SER A 370 4.22 15.84 18.31
CA SER A 370 4.48 16.47 17.02
C SER A 370 4.39 15.48 15.86
N ALA A 371 4.77 14.22 16.09
CA ALA A 371 4.70 13.16 15.10
C ALA A 371 3.26 12.88 14.63
N ILE A 372 2.26 13.00 15.51
CA ILE A 372 0.85 12.83 15.14
C ILE A 372 0.36 14.07 14.38
N LEU A 373 0.70 15.27 14.85
CA LEU A 373 0.28 16.54 14.22
C LEU A 373 0.86 16.73 12.81
N GLN A 374 2.08 16.25 12.57
CA GLN A 374 2.72 16.28 11.25
C GLN A 374 2.01 15.38 10.21
N ARG A 375 1.14 14.47 10.64
CA ARG A 375 0.41 13.57 9.74
C ARG A 375 -0.91 14.15 9.22
N HIS A 376 -1.22 15.40 9.55
CA HIS A 376 -2.48 16.07 9.16
C HIS A 376 -3.71 15.23 9.53
N PRO A 377 -3.94 14.99 10.83
CA PRO A 377 -5.05 14.14 11.28
C PRO A 377 -6.42 14.73 10.93
N PHE A 378 -7.40 13.87 10.67
CA PHE A 378 -8.80 14.20 10.45
C PHE A 378 -9.73 13.31 11.29
N CYS A 379 -10.97 13.74 11.51
CA CYS A 379 -11.94 12.99 12.30
C CYS A 379 -12.65 11.95 11.43
N LEU A 380 -12.69 10.69 11.89
CA LEU A 380 -13.40 9.57 11.26
C LEU A 380 -14.87 9.51 11.68
N ASP A 381 -15.14 9.72 12.97
CA ASP A 381 -16.48 9.73 13.54
C ASP A 381 -16.60 10.80 14.61
N GLU A 382 -17.29 11.90 14.27
CA GLU A 382 -17.58 13.01 15.18
C GLU A 382 -18.67 12.67 16.21
N LYS A 383 -19.46 11.61 15.98
CA LYS A 383 -20.55 11.21 16.87
C LYS A 383 -20.08 10.30 18.00
N GLN A 384 -18.93 9.65 17.84
CA GLN A 384 -18.28 8.89 18.90
C GLN A 384 -17.69 9.86 19.94
N VAL A 385 -17.81 9.54 21.23
CA VAL A 385 -17.26 10.35 22.33
C VAL A 385 -16.27 9.48 23.13
N PRO A 386 -14.97 9.81 23.14
CA PRO A 386 -14.32 10.89 22.40
C PRO A 386 -14.27 10.63 20.88
N PRO A 387 -14.11 11.69 20.06
CA PRO A 387 -14.07 11.56 18.60
C PRO A 387 -12.89 10.70 18.17
N LEU A 388 -13.13 9.89 17.15
CA LEU A 388 -12.11 9.04 16.56
C LEU A 388 -11.31 9.84 15.53
N ILE A 389 -9.98 9.87 15.68
CA ILE A 389 -9.09 10.64 14.81
C ILE A 389 -8.24 9.65 14.01
N SER A 390 -8.00 9.90 12.73
CA SER A 390 -7.06 9.12 11.91
C SER A 390 -6.29 10.05 10.97
N ASP A 391 -5.50 9.47 10.07
CA ASP A 391 -4.80 10.17 9.01
C ASP A 391 -4.86 9.36 7.71
N PHE A 392 -4.38 9.95 6.60
CA PHE A 392 -4.45 9.31 5.29
C PHE A 392 -3.69 7.97 5.21
N VAL A 393 -2.64 7.80 6.01
CA VAL A 393 -1.83 6.58 6.03
C VAL A 393 -2.58 5.48 6.78
N LEU A 394 -3.06 5.79 7.99
CA LEU A 394 -3.81 4.83 8.80
C LEU A 394 -5.14 4.43 8.16
N SER A 395 -5.89 5.38 7.57
CA SER A 395 -7.09 5.06 6.80
C SER A 395 -6.78 4.20 5.58
N GLY A 396 -5.64 4.41 4.91
CA GLY A 396 -5.20 3.51 3.83
C GLY A 396 -4.94 2.08 4.32
N TYR A 397 -4.38 1.91 5.52
CA TYR A 397 -4.22 0.58 6.13
C TYR A 397 -5.56 -0.05 6.51
N GLU A 398 -6.50 0.74 7.04
CA GLU A 398 -7.85 0.28 7.36
C GLU A 398 -8.62 -0.19 6.12
N GLU A 399 -8.58 0.58 5.04
CA GLU A 399 -9.14 0.22 3.73
C GLU A 399 -8.57 -1.13 3.26
N ASN A 400 -7.23 -1.26 3.27
CA ASN A 400 -6.55 -2.49 2.83
C ASN A 400 -6.88 -3.70 3.72
N PHE A 401 -6.94 -3.48 5.04
CA PHE A 401 -7.30 -4.51 6.00
C PHE A 401 -8.73 -5.01 5.76
N THR A 402 -9.68 -4.07 5.63
CA THR A 402 -11.10 -4.35 5.46
C THR A 402 -11.37 -5.12 4.16
N GLU A 403 -10.75 -4.69 3.06
CA GLU A 403 -10.85 -5.37 1.76
C GLU A 403 -10.41 -6.83 1.87
N ARG A 404 -9.24 -7.08 2.45
CA ARG A 404 -8.68 -8.43 2.60
C ARG A 404 -9.44 -9.30 3.58
N LEU A 405 -9.96 -8.69 4.66
CA LEU A 405 -10.81 -9.37 5.61
C LEU A 405 -12.11 -9.82 4.94
N SER A 406 -12.73 -8.96 4.12
CA SER A 406 -13.97 -9.27 3.39
C SER A 406 -13.80 -10.39 2.36
N ALA A 407 -12.61 -10.52 1.76
CA ALA A 407 -12.28 -11.59 0.82
C ALA A 407 -12.13 -12.98 1.49
N PHE A 408 -12.06 -13.05 2.81
CA PHE A 408 -11.85 -14.30 3.55
C PHE A 408 -13.15 -15.11 3.69
N LYS A 409 -13.52 -15.85 2.64
CA LYS A 409 -14.76 -16.64 2.58
C LYS A 409 -14.71 -17.99 3.34
N SER A 410 -13.51 -18.46 3.68
CA SER A 410 -13.27 -19.85 4.11
C SER A 410 -13.42 -20.13 5.61
N ALA A 411 -13.62 -19.11 6.46
CA ALA A 411 -13.74 -19.28 7.91
C ALA A 411 -15.13 -18.88 8.46
N MET A 412 -15.48 -19.49 9.59
CA MET A 412 -16.61 -19.11 10.47
C MET A 412 -16.22 -17.84 11.28
N PRO A 413 -17.06 -17.28 12.17
CA PRO A 413 -17.16 -15.83 12.37
C PRO A 413 -15.88 -15.17 12.85
N ILE A 414 -15.65 -13.97 12.32
CA ILE A 414 -14.58 -13.05 12.70
C ILE A 414 -15.08 -12.25 13.90
N CYS A 415 -14.39 -12.34 15.03
CA CYS A 415 -14.75 -11.61 16.25
C CYS A 415 -13.77 -10.45 16.46
N ILE A 416 -14.32 -9.25 16.60
CA ILE A 416 -13.58 -8.01 16.77
C ILE A 416 -13.73 -7.58 18.22
N PHE A 417 -12.62 -7.30 18.91
CA PHE A 417 -12.68 -6.73 20.25
C PHE A 417 -13.17 -5.28 20.18
N PRO A 418 -14.01 -4.82 21.13
CA PRO A 418 -14.50 -3.45 21.14
C PRO A 418 -13.36 -2.44 20.94
N GLY A 419 -13.53 -1.53 19.97
CA GLY A 419 -12.57 -0.48 19.66
C GLY A 419 -11.42 -0.85 18.72
N SER A 420 -11.25 -2.13 18.33
CA SER A 420 -10.47 -2.51 17.15
C SER A 420 -11.31 -2.31 15.89
N LEU A 421 -10.72 -1.81 14.79
CA LEU A 421 -11.39 -1.61 13.50
C LEU A 421 -12.79 -0.98 13.60
N PRO A 422 -12.90 0.27 14.09
CA PRO A 422 -14.18 0.92 14.38
C PRO A 422 -15.11 1.06 13.17
N SER A 423 -14.59 1.06 11.93
CA SER A 423 -15.40 1.11 10.71
C SER A 423 -16.19 -0.19 10.42
N LEU A 424 -15.81 -1.34 10.98
CA LEU A 424 -16.44 -2.63 10.67
C LEU A 424 -17.66 -2.94 11.53
N ASN A 425 -18.84 -2.78 10.93
CA ASN A 425 -20.11 -3.33 11.42
C ASN A 425 -20.34 -4.78 10.90
N MET A 426 -19.56 -5.76 11.37
CA MET A 426 -19.62 -7.15 10.84
C MET A 426 -20.84 -7.97 11.34
N ARG A 427 -21.41 -8.80 10.44
CA ARG A 427 -22.53 -9.73 10.65
C ARG A 427 -22.14 -11.17 10.26
N ASP A 428 -22.68 -12.24 10.88
CA ASP A 428 -22.56 -13.62 10.31
C ASP A 428 -23.31 -13.73 8.98
N LYS A 429 -23.09 -14.89 8.34
CA LYS A 429 -23.97 -15.57 7.38
C LYS A 429 -25.46 -15.65 7.77
N THR A 430 -25.87 -15.36 9.02
CA THR A 430 -27.28 -15.30 9.47
C THR A 430 -27.79 -13.88 9.69
N GLY A 431 -26.96 -12.85 9.42
CA GLY A 431 -27.31 -11.44 9.57
C GLY A 431 -27.15 -10.86 10.99
N LYS A 432 -26.66 -11.65 11.96
CA LYS A 432 -26.47 -11.27 13.37
C LYS A 432 -25.11 -10.60 13.57
N ARG A 433 -25.09 -9.42 14.21
CA ARG A 433 -23.87 -8.67 14.55
C ARG A 433 -23.07 -9.42 15.63
N TYR A 434 -21.81 -9.80 15.36
CA TYR A 434 -20.93 -10.40 16.38
C TYR A 434 -20.21 -9.39 17.26
N GLY A 435 -20.24 -8.11 16.91
CA GLY A 435 -19.44 -7.07 17.58
C GLY A 435 -19.83 -6.73 19.03
N HIS A 436 -20.69 -7.51 19.70
CA HIS A 436 -21.17 -7.16 21.04
C HIS A 436 -20.84 -8.16 22.17
N ASP A 437 -20.31 -9.35 21.89
CA ASP A 437 -19.92 -10.27 22.99
C ASP A 437 -18.80 -11.27 22.61
N PRO A 438 -17.52 -10.80 22.53
CA PRO A 438 -16.37 -11.69 22.37
C PRO A 438 -16.28 -12.77 23.45
N ALA A 439 -16.69 -12.45 24.68
CA ALA A 439 -16.64 -13.39 25.79
C ALA A 439 -17.58 -14.57 25.58
N ARG A 440 -18.78 -14.34 25.06
CA ARG A 440 -19.70 -15.43 24.68
C ARG A 440 -19.10 -16.32 23.60
N PHE A 441 -18.56 -15.76 22.51
CA PHE A 441 -17.95 -16.54 21.44
C PHE A 441 -16.82 -17.44 21.96
N LEU A 442 -15.92 -16.88 22.78
CA LEU A 442 -14.84 -17.63 23.41
C LEU A 442 -15.38 -18.68 24.40
N SER A 443 -16.41 -18.37 25.19
CA SER A 443 -17.03 -19.37 26.07
C SER A 443 -17.66 -20.56 25.32
N GLU A 444 -18.15 -20.34 24.10
CA GLU A 444 -18.71 -21.39 23.24
C GLU A 444 -17.59 -22.27 22.63
N LEU A 445 -16.41 -21.69 22.37
CA LEU A 445 -15.22 -22.44 21.94
C LEU A 445 -14.63 -23.30 23.06
N GLU A 446 -14.61 -22.78 24.29
CA GLU A 446 -14.14 -23.46 25.50
C GLU A 446 -14.80 -24.84 25.70
N LYS A 447 -16.09 -24.94 25.36
CA LYS A 447 -16.88 -26.17 25.51
C LYS A 447 -16.57 -27.24 24.46
N LYS A 448 -15.79 -26.93 23.42
CA LYS A 448 -15.61 -27.78 22.24
C LYS A 448 -14.21 -28.38 22.05
N HIS A 449 -13.20 -27.99 22.84
CA HIS A 449 -11.82 -28.43 22.58
C HIS A 449 -11.18 -29.26 23.71
N ASP A 450 -10.68 -30.44 23.33
CA ASP A 450 -9.72 -31.25 24.07
C ASP A 450 -8.30 -31.00 23.49
N SER A 451 -7.30 -30.97 24.36
CA SER A 451 -6.07 -30.17 24.23
C SER A 451 -4.94 -30.74 23.36
N SER A 452 -4.08 -29.81 22.90
CA SER A 452 -2.78 -29.94 22.20
C SER A 452 -2.80 -29.99 20.67
N VAL A 453 -2.55 -28.83 20.05
CA VAL A 453 -2.20 -28.72 18.62
C VAL A 453 -0.73 -28.34 18.55
N ASN A 454 0.08 -29.28 18.09
CA ASN A 454 1.50 -29.04 17.87
C ASN A 454 1.65 -28.36 16.50
N LEU A 455 1.68 -27.02 16.48
CA LEU A 455 1.91 -26.22 15.25
C LEU A 455 3.21 -26.60 14.53
N PHE A 456 4.15 -27.19 15.29
CA PHE A 456 5.53 -27.42 14.88
C PHE A 456 5.97 -28.88 15.09
N SER A 457 5.06 -29.88 14.99
CA SER A 457 5.50 -31.29 15.09
C SER A 457 6.45 -31.68 13.96
N SER A 458 7.54 -32.34 14.36
CA SER A 458 8.73 -32.67 13.57
C SER A 458 8.46 -33.42 12.25
N ARG A 459 9.24 -33.03 11.23
CA ARG A 459 9.56 -33.72 9.96
C ARG A 459 8.38 -34.28 9.16
N GLY A 460 7.93 -33.49 8.18
CA GLY A 460 7.45 -34.08 6.93
C GLY A 460 8.67 -34.40 6.06
N ASN A 461 8.64 -35.54 5.35
CA ASN A 461 9.70 -36.07 4.48
C ASN A 461 10.07 -35.19 3.26
N ASP A 462 9.62 -33.95 3.21
CA ASP A 462 9.99 -33.01 2.15
C ASP A 462 11.31 -32.35 2.58
N ASP A 463 12.43 -33.03 2.34
CA ASP A 463 13.79 -32.49 2.38
C ASP A 463 13.93 -31.38 1.32
N LEU A 464 13.32 -30.23 1.60
CA LEU A 464 13.41 -29.04 0.78
C LEU A 464 14.70 -28.33 1.17
N ASN A 465 15.68 -28.38 0.28
CA ASN A 465 17.03 -27.83 0.47
C ASN A 465 17.07 -26.29 0.41
N THR A 466 16.10 -25.63 1.05
CA THR A 466 15.91 -24.17 0.99
C THR A 466 17.15 -23.41 1.42
N GLY A 467 17.93 -23.96 2.37
CA GLY A 467 19.21 -23.36 2.78
C GLY A 467 20.25 -23.32 1.66
N ARG A 468 20.40 -24.42 0.92
CA ARG A 468 21.28 -24.50 -0.26
C ARG A 468 20.78 -23.62 -1.39
N ASP A 469 19.47 -23.61 -1.64
CA ASP A 469 18.86 -22.78 -2.69
C ASP A 469 19.15 -21.29 -2.44
N VAL A 470 19.05 -20.84 -1.18
CA VAL A 470 19.41 -19.48 -0.78
C VAL A 470 20.91 -19.21 -0.95
N GLN A 471 21.77 -20.16 -0.58
CA GLN A 471 23.22 -20.02 -0.77
C GLN A 471 23.59 -19.92 -2.26
N ASP A 472 23.01 -20.76 -3.10
CA ASP A 472 23.22 -20.78 -4.55
C ASP A 472 22.70 -19.48 -5.19
N PHE A 473 21.56 -18.96 -4.73
CA PHE A 473 21.06 -17.65 -5.13
C PHE A 473 22.06 -16.52 -4.81
N LEU A 474 22.59 -16.47 -3.58
CA LEU A 474 23.55 -15.43 -3.18
C LEU A 474 24.85 -15.50 -4.01
N LEU A 475 25.35 -16.70 -4.28
CA LEU A 475 26.54 -16.92 -5.11
C LEU A 475 26.30 -16.54 -6.58
N SER A 476 25.13 -16.86 -7.12
CA SER A 476 24.71 -16.49 -8.47
C SER A 476 24.61 -14.96 -8.61
N GLU A 477 23.95 -14.30 -7.66
CA GLU A 477 23.78 -12.85 -7.69
C GLU A 477 25.11 -12.10 -7.54
N GLN A 478 26.02 -12.59 -6.69
CA GLN A 478 27.38 -12.05 -6.59
C GLN A 478 28.14 -12.14 -7.94
N ARG A 479 27.96 -13.24 -8.69
CA ARG A 479 28.60 -13.44 -9.99
C ARG A 479 28.09 -12.43 -11.02
N LEU A 480 26.78 -12.24 -11.10
CA LEU A 480 26.15 -11.25 -12.01
C LEU A 480 26.65 -9.84 -11.70
N LEU A 481 26.70 -9.45 -10.42
CA LEU A 481 27.20 -8.14 -10.01
C LEU A 481 28.67 -7.93 -10.39
N ARG A 482 29.52 -8.95 -10.22
CA ARG A 482 30.94 -8.88 -10.61
C ARG A 482 31.12 -8.74 -12.12
N GLN A 483 30.35 -9.48 -12.91
CA GLN A 483 30.36 -9.35 -14.37
C GLN A 483 29.93 -7.94 -14.82
N PHE A 484 28.89 -7.39 -14.19
CA PHE A 484 28.43 -6.03 -14.47
C PHE A 484 29.50 -4.98 -14.15
N VAL A 485 30.17 -5.09 -12.98
CA VAL A 485 31.27 -4.19 -12.60
C VAL A 485 32.49 -4.34 -13.52
N GLN A 486 32.73 -5.53 -14.08
CA GLN A 486 33.79 -5.80 -15.06
C GLN A 486 33.49 -5.24 -16.47
N GLY A 487 32.31 -4.67 -16.69
CA GLY A 487 31.98 -3.93 -17.91
C GLY A 487 30.89 -4.57 -18.77
N ASP A 488 30.27 -5.67 -18.35
CA ASP A 488 29.13 -6.23 -19.10
C ASP A 488 27.86 -5.38 -18.89
N ARG A 489 27.77 -4.27 -19.63
CA ARG A 489 26.64 -3.35 -19.54
C ARG A 489 25.30 -3.99 -19.90
N ARG A 490 25.26 -5.13 -20.61
CA ARG A 490 24.01 -5.79 -21.03
C ARG A 490 23.17 -6.25 -19.83
N LEU A 491 23.82 -6.55 -18.71
CA LEU A 491 23.18 -7.00 -17.47
C LEU A 491 22.38 -5.90 -16.74
N TRP A 492 22.42 -4.63 -17.20
CA TRP A 492 21.75 -3.54 -16.48
C TRP A 492 20.23 -3.74 -16.37
N LYS A 493 19.57 -4.35 -17.37
CA LYS A 493 18.13 -4.67 -17.28
C LYS A 493 17.86 -5.81 -16.28
N GLU A 494 18.78 -6.76 -16.18
CA GLU A 494 18.69 -7.87 -15.23
C GLU A 494 19.01 -7.44 -13.80
N LEU A 495 19.81 -6.39 -13.63
CA LEU A 495 20.21 -5.82 -12.35
C LEU A 495 19.47 -4.50 -12.06
N ASP A 496 18.18 -4.45 -12.38
CA ASP A 496 17.37 -3.23 -12.31
C ASP A 496 17.25 -2.65 -10.89
N TYR A 497 17.30 -3.50 -9.88
CA TYR A 497 17.32 -3.11 -8.46
C TYR A 497 18.50 -2.19 -8.09
N LEU A 498 19.56 -2.12 -8.90
CA LEU A 498 20.70 -1.24 -8.64
C LEU A 498 20.39 0.25 -8.83
N TYR A 499 19.35 0.58 -9.61
CA TYR A 499 19.01 1.96 -9.97
C TYR A 499 17.54 2.29 -9.84
N ARG A 500 16.65 1.31 -9.65
CA ARG A 500 15.20 1.54 -9.45
C ARG A 500 14.88 2.54 -8.35
N PHE A 501 15.76 2.66 -7.35
CA PHE A 501 15.63 3.59 -6.23
C PHE A 501 16.30 4.95 -6.48
N PHE A 502 16.79 5.21 -7.68
CA PHE A 502 17.28 6.55 -8.02
C PHE A 502 16.10 7.52 -8.17
N PRO A 503 16.21 8.76 -7.65
CA PRO A 503 15.15 9.75 -7.78
C PRO A 503 14.69 9.98 -9.22
N ASP A 504 15.63 9.93 -10.17
CA ASP A 504 15.47 10.17 -11.60
C ASP A 504 15.14 8.93 -12.44
N PHE A 505 15.02 7.73 -11.85
CA PHE A 505 14.79 6.47 -12.58
C PHE A 505 13.60 6.52 -13.58
N HIS A 506 12.54 7.27 -13.27
CA HIS A 506 11.37 7.42 -14.16
C HIS A 506 11.63 8.15 -15.48
N ARG A 507 12.77 8.84 -15.58
CA ARG A 507 13.15 9.64 -16.76
C ARG A 507 14.04 8.88 -17.71
N ILE A 508 14.41 7.65 -17.36
CA ILE A 508 15.36 6.87 -18.13
C ILE A 508 14.57 6.18 -19.23
N ASP A 509 14.85 6.61 -20.45
CA ASP A 509 14.38 5.92 -21.63
C ASP A 509 14.96 4.50 -21.63
N GLN A 510 14.11 3.50 -21.86
CA GLN A 510 14.46 2.09 -21.62
C GLN A 510 15.47 1.53 -22.64
N GLU A 511 15.89 2.34 -23.60
CA GLU A 511 16.75 1.94 -24.70
C GLU A 511 18.24 2.07 -24.36
N GLN A 512 18.76 3.23 -23.95
CA GLN A 512 20.18 3.39 -23.55
C GLN A 512 20.43 4.53 -22.53
N PRO A 513 20.80 4.21 -21.27
CA PRO A 513 21.19 5.22 -20.29
C PRO A 513 22.52 5.91 -20.60
N ASP A 514 22.72 7.13 -20.10
CA ASP A 514 24.01 7.83 -20.22
C ASP A 514 25.13 7.24 -19.34
N ASP A 515 26.38 7.62 -19.62
CA ASP A 515 27.55 7.14 -18.87
C ASP A 515 27.54 7.56 -17.39
N GLY A 516 26.95 8.71 -17.06
CA GLY A 516 26.81 9.18 -15.69
C GLY A 516 25.90 8.26 -14.87
N PHE A 517 24.79 7.83 -15.46
CA PHE A 517 23.91 6.83 -14.88
C PHE A 517 24.63 5.50 -14.64
N PHE A 518 25.34 4.98 -15.64
CA PHE A 518 26.09 3.72 -15.48
C PHE A 518 27.13 3.79 -14.35
N ARG A 519 27.83 4.92 -14.19
CA ARG A 519 28.77 5.11 -13.07
C ARG A 519 28.08 4.99 -11.71
N ARG A 520 26.89 5.59 -11.53
CA ARG A 520 26.11 5.46 -10.28
C ARG A 520 25.62 4.04 -10.06
N THR A 521 25.21 3.36 -11.12
CA THR A 521 24.76 1.96 -11.07
C THR A 521 25.92 1.02 -10.69
N ILE A 522 27.12 1.22 -11.24
CA ILE A 522 28.34 0.47 -10.87
C ILE A 522 28.68 0.69 -9.39
N ALA A 523 28.59 1.91 -8.87
CA ALA A 523 28.82 2.17 -7.44
C ALA A 523 27.83 1.42 -6.54
N SER A 524 26.57 1.31 -6.96
CA SER A 524 25.55 0.51 -6.28
C SER A 524 25.88 -0.98 -6.34
N ALA A 525 26.32 -1.49 -7.49
CA ALA A 525 26.75 -2.88 -7.64
C ALA A 525 27.91 -3.23 -6.70
N GLN A 526 28.95 -2.40 -6.64
CA GLN A 526 30.10 -2.58 -5.74
C GLN A 526 29.68 -2.61 -4.26
N ARG A 527 28.69 -1.79 -3.88
CA ARG A 527 28.12 -1.82 -2.53
C ARG A 527 27.44 -3.16 -2.24
N PHE A 528 26.63 -3.69 -3.15
CA PHE A 528 25.95 -4.97 -2.94
C PHE A 528 26.89 -6.17 -2.99
N ILE A 529 27.96 -6.13 -3.79
CA ILE A 529 29.03 -7.14 -3.74
C ILE A 529 29.59 -7.26 -2.32
N ARG A 530 29.97 -6.14 -1.68
CA ARG A 530 30.48 -6.15 -0.30
C ARG A 530 29.46 -6.66 0.71
N ILE A 531 28.18 -6.32 0.53
CA ILE A 531 27.10 -6.80 1.41
C ILE A 531 26.97 -8.32 1.28
N ILE A 532 26.93 -8.86 0.06
CA ILE A 532 26.81 -10.30 -0.18
C ILE A 532 28.05 -11.04 0.31
N GLU A 533 29.26 -10.49 0.14
CA GLU A 533 30.49 -11.06 0.69
C GLU A 533 30.44 -11.20 2.21
N GLN A 534 29.99 -10.15 2.90
CA GLN A 534 29.79 -10.18 4.35
C GLN A 534 28.64 -11.11 4.78
N ALA A 535 27.61 -11.27 3.95
CA ALA A 535 26.54 -12.21 4.23
C ALA A 535 27.03 -13.65 4.10
N LEU A 536 27.76 -13.97 3.03
CA LEU A 536 28.34 -15.28 2.77
C LEU A 536 29.45 -15.66 3.77
N SER A 537 30.18 -14.68 4.34
CA SER A 537 31.20 -14.99 5.36
C SER A 537 30.59 -15.60 6.62
N VAL A 538 29.34 -15.25 6.96
CA VAL A 538 28.60 -15.81 8.09
C VAL A 538 28.21 -17.28 7.85
N LEU A 539 28.17 -17.74 6.59
CA LEU A 539 27.90 -19.14 6.27
C LEU A 539 29.13 -20.05 6.40
N ARG A 540 30.32 -19.46 6.39
CA ARG A 540 31.60 -20.20 6.44
C ARG A 540 32.17 -20.32 7.85
N SER A 541 31.63 -19.54 8.79
CA SER A 541 31.89 -19.58 10.23
C SER A 541 30.89 -20.47 10.92
#